data_AF-A0A125SHU4-F1
#
_entry.id   AF-A0A125SHU4-F1
#
_cell.length_a   1.000
_cell.length_b   1.000
_cell.length_c   1.000
_cell.angle_alpha   90.00
_cell.angle_beta   90.00
_cell.angle_gamma   90.00
#
_symmetry.space_group_name_H-M   'P 1'
#
loop_
_entity.id
_entity.type
_entity.pdbx_description
1 polymer ?
#
loop_
_entity_poly.entity_id
_entity_poly.type
_entity_poly.pdbx_seq_one_letter_code
_entity_poly.pdbx_strand_id
1 'polypeptide(L)'
;MLDATTTDIQPFTAKGKWILVHGLSDELISNQGSVNYYNSLVQKFGQQKVDGFLRFYTIPGFAHGAGDFNASGGLPVLEALEGWVESNNAPGNLVVTDANTPSRTRLMCLYPMYPKYKGTGDINSAASFDCTN
;
A
#
# COMPACT_ATOMS: atom_id res chain seq x y z
N MET A 1 -18.62 1.61 -21.39
CA MET A 1 -18.09 1.55 -20.02
C MET A 1 -16.77 0.80 -20.10
N LEU A 2 -15.66 1.45 -19.83
CA LEU A 2 -14.32 0.84 -19.89
C LEU A 2 -13.96 0.39 -18.47
N ASP A 3 -14.21 -0.87 -18.15
CA ASP A 3 -13.81 -1.45 -16.87
C ASP A 3 -12.35 -1.91 -16.91
N ALA A 4 -11.63 -1.79 -15.78
CA ALA A 4 -10.22 -2.12 -15.61
C ALA A 4 -10.01 -3.22 -14.54
N THR A 5 -10.93 -4.19 -14.50
CA THR A 5 -10.95 -5.30 -13.51
C THR A 5 -10.41 -6.63 -14.03
N THR A 6 -9.94 -6.69 -15.28
CA THR A 6 -9.39 -7.93 -15.85
C THR A 6 -8.15 -8.38 -15.08
N THR A 7 -8.10 -9.68 -14.76
CA THR A 7 -6.92 -10.30 -14.15
C THR A 7 -5.97 -10.89 -15.19
N ASP A 8 -6.22 -10.70 -16.49
CA ASP A 8 -5.41 -11.23 -17.59
C ASP A 8 -4.12 -10.43 -17.82
N ILE A 9 -3.32 -10.35 -16.76
CA ILE A 9 -2.08 -9.56 -16.69
C ILE A 9 -0.81 -10.45 -16.70
N GLN A 10 -0.92 -11.71 -17.11
CA GLN A 10 0.20 -12.67 -17.16
C GLN A 10 1.45 -12.11 -17.83
N PRO A 11 1.37 -11.42 -18.99
CA PRO A 11 2.54 -10.82 -19.63
C PRO A 11 3.25 -9.80 -18.73
N PHE A 12 2.49 -9.03 -17.94
CA PHE A 12 3.04 -8.10 -16.96
C PHE A 12 3.68 -8.85 -15.79
N THR A 13 3.03 -9.86 -15.21
CA THR A 13 3.57 -10.58 -14.04
C THR A 13 4.94 -11.22 -14.27
N ALA A 14 5.32 -11.45 -15.54
CA ALA A 14 6.60 -12.02 -15.91
C ALA A 14 7.77 -11.01 -15.91
N LYS A 15 7.48 -9.70 -15.96
CA LYS A 15 8.49 -8.64 -16.18
C LYS A 15 8.31 -7.38 -15.34
N GLY A 16 7.09 -7.12 -14.88
CA GLY A 16 6.71 -5.90 -14.18
C GLY A 16 6.64 -6.08 -12.67
N LYS A 17 6.76 -4.96 -11.98
CA LYS A 17 6.53 -4.81 -10.53
C LYS A 17 5.46 -3.74 -10.33
N TRP A 18 4.61 -3.92 -9.33
CA TRP A 18 3.52 -3.02 -9.02
C TRP A 18 3.44 -2.75 -7.51
N ILE A 19 3.49 -1.48 -7.14
CA ILE A 19 3.09 -1.03 -5.81
C ILE A 19 1.69 -0.43 -5.93
N LEU A 20 0.70 -1.10 -5.33
CA LEU A 20 -0.67 -0.60 -5.20
C LEU A 20 -0.79 0.10 -3.85
N VAL A 21 -1.41 1.27 -3.83
CA VAL A 21 -1.70 2.04 -2.63
C VAL A 21 -3.14 2.48 -2.64
N HIS A 22 -3.83 2.40 -1.51
CA HIS A 22 -5.16 2.97 -1.35
C HIS A 22 -5.34 3.55 0.06
N GLY A 23 -5.92 4.75 0.14
CA GLY A 23 -6.29 5.37 1.41
C GLY A 23 -7.50 4.68 2.05
N LEU A 24 -7.49 4.47 3.37
CA LEU A 24 -8.65 3.88 4.07
C LEU A 24 -9.74 4.91 4.39
N SER A 25 -9.47 6.19 4.16
CA SER A 25 -10.44 7.27 4.32
C SER A 25 -10.84 7.87 2.98
N ASP A 26 -10.53 7.21 1.85
CA ASP A 26 -10.94 7.66 0.51
C ASP A 26 -12.47 7.63 0.41
N GLU A 27 -13.04 8.83 0.29
CA GLU A 27 -14.46 9.09 0.27
C GLU A 27 -15.05 9.09 -1.15
N LEU A 28 -14.20 9.11 -2.18
CA LEU A 28 -14.61 9.19 -3.58
C LEU A 28 -14.49 7.84 -4.29
N ILE A 29 -13.44 7.07 -4.00
CA ILE A 29 -13.19 5.75 -4.55
C ILE A 29 -13.09 4.75 -3.40
N SER A 30 -14.00 3.78 -3.36
CA SER A 30 -13.96 2.77 -2.32
C SER A 30 -12.69 1.91 -2.41
N ASN A 31 -11.94 1.87 -1.31
CA ASN A 31 -10.81 0.96 -1.10
C ASN A 31 -11.17 -0.52 -1.34
N GLN A 32 -12.44 -0.91 -1.13
CA GLN A 32 -12.91 -2.28 -1.35
C GLN A 32 -12.71 -2.74 -2.80
N GLY A 33 -12.77 -1.84 -3.78
CA GLY A 33 -12.48 -2.17 -5.18
C GLY A 33 -11.04 -2.67 -5.37
N SER A 34 -10.07 -1.97 -4.75
CA SER A 34 -8.66 -2.38 -4.77
C SER A 34 -8.43 -3.69 -4.01
N VAL A 35 -9.08 -3.86 -2.85
CA VAL A 35 -9.03 -5.12 -2.08
C VAL A 35 -9.57 -6.29 -2.91
N ASN A 36 -10.72 -6.12 -3.55
CA ASN A 36 -11.33 -7.16 -4.38
C ASN A 36 -10.43 -7.55 -5.55
N TYR A 37 -9.81 -6.56 -6.21
CA TYR A 37 -8.91 -6.82 -7.32
C TYR A 37 -7.63 -7.54 -6.87
N TYR A 38 -7.01 -7.10 -5.77
CA TYR A 38 -5.87 -7.81 -5.16
C TYR A 38 -6.21 -9.26 -4.85
N ASN A 39 -7.36 -9.51 -4.19
CA ASN A 39 -7.81 -10.85 -3.85
C ASN A 39 -8.08 -11.71 -5.08
N SER A 40 -8.60 -11.12 -6.17
CA SER A 40 -8.81 -11.81 -7.44
C SER A 40 -7.48 -12.22 -8.09
N LEU A 41 -6.45 -11.40 -7.98
CA LEU A 41 -5.09 -11.74 -8.43
C LEU A 41 -4.49 -12.85 -7.58
N VAL A 42 -4.64 -12.80 -6.25
CA VAL A 42 -4.19 -13.88 -5.35
C VAL A 42 -4.92 -15.18 -5.65
N GLN A 43 -6.23 -15.14 -5.89
CA GLN A 43 -7.01 -16.33 -6.27
C GLN A 43 -6.52 -16.94 -7.59
N LYS A 44 -6.16 -16.12 -8.58
CA LYS A 44 -5.70 -16.59 -9.89
C LYS A 44 -4.26 -17.10 -9.89
N PHE A 45 -3.35 -16.40 -9.19
CA PHE A 45 -1.91 -16.62 -9.30
C PHE A 45 -1.29 -17.31 -8.08
N GLY A 46 -1.98 -17.32 -6.95
CA GLY A 46 -1.45 -17.74 -5.65
C GLY A 46 -0.62 -16.63 -4.99
N GLN A 47 -0.65 -16.61 -3.65
CA GLN A 47 0.00 -15.57 -2.84
C GLN A 47 1.48 -15.38 -3.18
N GLN A 48 2.25 -16.48 -3.22
CA GLN A 48 3.69 -16.43 -3.50
C GLN A 48 4.02 -15.77 -4.84
N LYS A 49 3.19 -15.99 -5.87
CA LYS A 49 3.41 -15.39 -7.18
C LYS A 49 3.03 -13.90 -7.16
N VAL A 50 1.90 -13.55 -6.53
CA VAL A 50 1.50 -12.15 -6.34
C VAL A 50 2.57 -11.39 -5.59
N ASP A 51 3.13 -11.95 -4.53
CA ASP A 51 4.21 -11.34 -3.75
C ASP A 51 5.48 -11.09 -4.57
N GLY A 52 5.66 -11.81 -5.69
CA GLY A 52 6.77 -11.63 -6.61
C GLY A 52 6.64 -10.39 -7.51
N PHE A 53 5.44 -9.86 -7.74
CA PHE A 53 5.21 -8.76 -8.67
C PHE A 53 4.31 -7.64 -8.14
N LEU A 54 3.59 -7.83 -7.03
CA LEU A 54 2.65 -6.85 -6.48
C LEU A 54 2.84 -6.71 -4.96
N ARG A 55 2.98 -5.46 -4.49
CA ARG A 55 2.91 -5.08 -3.08
C ARG A 55 1.74 -4.12 -2.88
N PHE A 56 0.79 -4.46 -2.02
CA PHE A 56 -0.40 -3.65 -1.77
C PHE A 56 -0.34 -3.06 -0.36
N TYR A 57 -0.44 -1.74 -0.26
CA TYR A 57 -0.48 -1.00 1.00
C TYR A 57 -1.81 -0.27 1.15
N THR A 58 -2.37 -0.34 2.34
CA THR A 58 -3.49 0.53 2.75
C THR A 58 -2.98 1.57 3.75
N ILE A 59 -3.45 2.81 3.63
CA ILE A 59 -2.98 3.92 4.48
C ILE A 59 -4.15 4.42 5.36
N PRO A 60 -4.11 4.17 6.68
CA PRO A 60 -5.12 4.70 7.60
C PRO A 60 -5.17 6.23 7.60
N GLY A 61 -6.36 6.81 7.46
CA GLY A 61 -6.56 8.27 7.50
C GLY A 61 -6.25 9.01 6.20
N PHE A 62 -5.66 8.35 5.20
CA PHE A 62 -5.45 8.95 3.88
C PHE A 62 -6.75 8.90 3.08
N ALA A 63 -7.20 10.07 2.62
CA ALA A 63 -8.40 10.24 1.79
C ALA A 63 -8.03 10.28 0.29
N HIS A 64 -8.92 10.80 -0.57
CA HIS A 64 -8.70 10.89 -2.01
C HIS A 64 -7.64 11.95 -2.41
N GLY A 65 -6.39 11.76 -1.99
CA GLY A 65 -5.24 12.63 -2.29
C GLY A 65 -5.01 13.75 -1.27
N ALA A 66 -6.00 14.13 -0.49
CA ALA A 66 -5.89 15.07 0.63
C ALA A 66 -6.93 14.74 1.70
N GLY A 67 -6.66 15.09 2.95
CA GLY A 67 -7.55 14.80 4.09
C GLY A 67 -6.83 15.08 5.39
N ASP A 68 -7.34 14.55 6.51
CA ASP A 68 -6.70 14.73 7.81
C ASP A 68 -5.25 14.28 7.77
N PHE A 69 -4.98 13.06 7.28
CA PHE A 69 -3.63 12.59 6.97
C PHE A 69 -3.37 12.70 5.47
N ASN A 70 -2.37 13.48 5.08
CA ASN A 70 -2.04 13.75 3.69
C ASN A 70 -0.76 13.03 3.27
N ALA A 71 -0.89 11.88 2.61
CA ALA A 71 0.26 11.13 2.10
C ALA A 71 0.86 11.70 0.80
N SER A 72 0.18 12.63 0.11
CA SER A 72 0.54 13.04 -1.26
C SER A 72 1.94 13.67 -1.39
N GLY A 73 2.46 14.28 -0.32
CA GLY A 73 3.77 14.92 -0.32
C GLY A 73 4.94 14.01 0.08
N GLY A 74 4.72 12.72 0.38
CA GLY A 74 5.74 11.90 1.03
C GLY A 74 5.58 10.39 0.89
N LEU A 75 4.91 9.89 -0.16
CA LEU A 75 4.83 8.45 -0.42
C LEU A 75 6.21 7.90 -0.83
N PRO A 76 6.81 6.96 -0.07
CA PRO A 76 8.12 6.37 -0.39
C PRO A 76 8.04 5.29 -1.49
N VAL A 77 7.01 5.33 -2.34
CA VAL A 77 6.70 4.24 -3.28
C VAL A 77 7.54 4.29 -4.55
N LEU A 78 7.98 5.47 -4.99
CA LEU A 78 8.83 5.57 -6.17
C LEU A 78 10.20 4.96 -5.91
N GLU A 79 10.87 5.38 -4.84
CA GLU A 79 12.17 4.83 -4.41
C GLU A 79 12.07 3.32 -4.14
N ALA A 80 10.98 2.88 -3.48
CA ALA A 80 10.73 1.46 -3.24
C ALA A 80 10.54 0.67 -4.55
N LEU A 81 9.88 1.25 -5.56
CA LEU A 81 9.68 0.61 -6.85
C LEU A 81 10.99 0.52 -7.65
N GLU A 82 11.79 1.59 -7.64
CA GLU A 82 13.13 1.63 -8.26
C GLU A 82 14.02 0.54 -7.67
N GLY A 83 14.14 0.48 -6.33
CA GLY A 83 14.91 -0.57 -5.66
C GLY A 83 14.43 -1.98 -5.98
N TRP A 84 13.11 -2.16 -6.15
CA TRP A 84 12.54 -3.46 -6.52
C TRP A 84 12.83 -3.84 -7.97
N VAL A 85 12.69 -2.91 -8.91
CA VAL A 85 12.88 -3.17 -10.34
C VAL A 85 14.36 -3.33 -10.68
N GLU A 86 15.21 -2.46 -10.14
CA GLU A 86 16.62 -2.38 -10.54
C GLU A 86 17.52 -3.31 -9.74
N SER A 87 17.21 -3.54 -8.47
CA SER A 87 18.05 -4.31 -7.54
C SER A 87 17.36 -5.56 -6.99
N ASN A 88 16.16 -5.91 -7.48
CA ASN A 88 15.34 -7.02 -6.97
C ASN A 88 15.05 -6.94 -5.46
N ASN A 89 15.08 -5.73 -4.88
CA ASN A 89 14.81 -5.49 -3.47
C ASN A 89 13.32 -5.19 -3.26
N ALA A 90 12.51 -6.23 -3.07
CA ALA A 90 11.07 -6.07 -2.86
C ALA A 90 10.79 -5.31 -1.55
N PRO A 91 9.96 -4.25 -1.56
CA PRO A 91 9.71 -3.50 -0.34
C PRO A 91 8.90 -4.33 0.67
N GLY A 92 9.29 -4.20 1.93
CA GLY A 92 8.56 -4.70 3.10
C GLY A 92 7.60 -3.64 3.62
N ASN A 93 7.60 -3.38 4.92
CA ASN A 93 6.81 -2.27 5.46
C ASN A 93 7.46 -0.94 5.10
N LEU A 94 6.64 0.07 4.81
CA LEU A 94 7.09 1.43 4.47
C LEU A 94 6.62 2.42 5.53
N VAL A 95 7.20 3.62 5.55
CA VAL A 95 6.75 4.71 6.43
C VAL A 95 6.42 5.91 5.58
N VAL A 96 5.24 6.48 5.78
CA VAL A 96 4.80 7.69 5.09
C VAL A 96 4.67 8.85 6.08
N THR A 97 5.14 10.01 5.65
CA THR A 97 5.05 11.27 6.39
C THR A 97 3.84 12.06 5.92
N ASP A 98 3.15 12.67 6.87
CA ASP A 98 2.03 13.55 6.60
C ASP A 98 2.51 14.92 6.07
N ALA A 99 2.07 15.27 4.86
CA ALA A 99 2.37 16.56 4.25
C ALA A 99 1.71 17.74 4.98
N ASN A 100 0.61 17.51 5.72
CA ASN A 100 -0.04 18.55 6.53
C ASN A 100 0.72 18.78 7.85
N THR A 101 1.40 17.76 8.38
CA THR A 101 2.07 17.79 9.68
C THR A 101 3.34 16.94 9.61
N PRO A 102 4.49 17.51 9.21
CA PRO A 102 5.71 16.74 8.93
C PRO A 102 6.27 15.89 10.09
N SER A 103 5.85 16.15 11.34
CA SER A 103 6.19 15.34 12.51
C SER A 103 5.34 14.07 12.64
N ARG A 104 4.23 13.96 11.90
CA ARG A 104 3.30 12.82 11.95
C ARG A 104 3.63 11.83 10.85
N THR A 105 3.82 10.58 11.24
CA THR A 105 4.15 9.45 10.37
C THR A 105 3.17 8.29 10.57
N ARG A 106 3.02 7.45 9.55
CA ARG A 106 2.23 6.22 9.59
C ARG A 106 3.03 5.05 9.03
N LEU A 107 2.91 3.90 9.69
CA LEU A 107 3.42 2.64 9.18
C LEU A 107 2.49 2.12 8.08
N MET A 108 3.04 1.82 6.91
CA MET A 108 2.36 1.19 5.79
C MET A 108 2.67 -0.32 5.82
N CYS A 109 1.67 -1.10 6.19
CA CYS A 109 1.75 -2.56 6.21
C CYS A 109 1.35 -3.15 4.87
N LEU A 110 1.97 -4.27 4.52
CA LEU A 110 1.53 -5.08 3.39
C LEU A 110 0.17 -5.71 3.70
N TYR A 111 -0.84 -5.41 2.88
CA TYR A 111 -2.14 -6.08 2.94
C TYR A 111 -1.96 -7.60 2.83
N PRO A 112 -2.66 -8.43 3.63
CA PRO A 112 -3.79 -8.09 4.50
C PRO A 112 -3.45 -7.54 5.89
N MET A 113 -2.17 -7.39 6.25
CA MET A 113 -1.82 -6.81 7.54
C MET A 113 -2.20 -5.33 7.63
N TYR A 114 -2.48 -4.86 8.83
CA TYR A 114 -2.76 -3.47 9.14
C TYR A 114 -1.89 -2.97 10.30
N PRO A 115 -1.58 -1.66 10.36
CA PRO A 115 -0.82 -1.10 11.46
C PRO A 115 -1.69 -0.99 12.71
N LYS A 116 -1.35 -1.75 13.75
CA LYS A 116 -2.01 -1.71 15.05
C LYS A 116 -1.13 -0.96 16.05
N TYR A 117 -1.71 0.01 16.73
CA TYR A 117 -1.01 0.74 17.79
C TYR A 117 -0.61 -0.23 18.91
N LYS A 118 0.64 -0.15 19.36
CA LYS A 118 1.20 -1.05 20.38
C LYS A 118 0.63 -0.81 21.79
N GLY A 119 -0.18 0.23 21.97
CA GLY A 119 -0.68 0.67 23.28
C GLY A 119 0.25 1.66 23.99
N THR A 120 1.48 1.84 23.50
CA THR A 120 2.50 2.73 24.06
C THR A 120 3.25 3.47 22.95
N GLY A 121 3.75 4.67 23.26
CA GLY A 121 4.50 5.53 22.34
C GLY A 121 3.68 6.71 21.82
N ASP A 122 4.29 7.54 20.98
CA ASP A 122 3.57 8.64 20.34
C ASP A 122 2.68 8.10 19.21
N ILE A 123 1.37 8.39 19.25
CA ILE A 123 0.41 8.01 18.20
C ILE A 123 0.72 8.67 16.84
N ASN A 124 1.52 9.73 16.83
CA ASN A 124 2.00 10.39 15.62
C ASN A 124 3.27 9.75 15.07
N SER A 125 3.85 8.74 15.73
CA SER A 125 5.03 8.04 15.26
C SER A 125 4.70 6.67 14.68
N ALA A 126 5.14 6.39 13.45
CA ALA A 126 5.02 5.08 12.81
C ALA A 126 5.67 3.96 13.65
N ALA A 127 6.72 4.27 14.42
CA ALA A 127 7.40 3.32 15.29
C ALA A 127 6.52 2.81 16.45
N SER A 128 5.40 3.48 16.74
CA SER A 128 4.44 3.08 17.78
C SER A 128 3.42 2.05 17.31
N PHE A 129 3.55 1.55 16.08
CA PHE A 129 2.63 0.59 15.46
C PHE A 129 3.38 -0.68 15.04
N ASP A 130 2.70 -1.82 15.08
CA ASP A 130 3.15 -3.08 14.49
C ASP A 130 2.17 -3.55 13.41
N CYS A 131 2.69 -4.18 12.36
CA CYS A 131 1.84 -4.83 11.37
C CYS A 131 1.31 -6.16 11.92
N THR A 132 -0.02 -6.31 11.95
CA THR A 132 -0.70 -7.54 12.39
C THR A 132 -1.78 -7.94 11.40
N ASN A 133 -2.11 -9.23 11.41
CA ASN A 133 -3.31 -9.76 10.77
C ASN A 133 -4.56 -9.46 11.60
#